data_AF-A0A950YSP6-F1
#
_entry.id   AF-A0A950YSP6-F1
#
_cell.length_a   1.000
_cell.length_b   1.000
_cell.length_c   1.000
_cell.angle_alpha   90.00
_cell.angle_beta   90.00
_cell.angle_gamma   90.00
#
_symmetry.space_group_name_H-M   'P 1'
#
loop_
_entity.id
_entity.type
_entity.pdbx_description
1 polymer ?
#
loop_
_entity_poly.entity_id
_entity_poly.type
_entity_poly.pdbx_seq_one_letter_code
_entity_poly.pdbx_strand_id
1 'polypeptide(L)'
;MLWFEVPCLQPIPDGVLGTAPEDPAVLEADRSSLRLAVSDDFSTTFCHALVDEYRIIVCPELVGRGTELFTADTVPAQLRLPGAEAPGLRSSPATSERHVAAWRATLRKSFVLAWGALLWLVNVWDYLLVGTMVREILMGSLGQLRYEPVDKRIRAVIGGQVVIDTDRALLVWEPKRVVPSYAIPSRALDGAMRTRDEEPAGDSASSGVAVAHLGDRPVYDPSVPFVVHTTEGAVLDLRFGGAERRAAAFRPVDDALGEYVIVDFGAFDEWYEEDERNIAHPRDPFHRIEIVHSSRSVRVELGGELLAASTRPYLLFEAPLPVRYYLPPEDVSDGVLQQSPTRTLCAYKGQASYWSLEDEDDIAWTYREPLREAAEVTNRIAFFNERVDLVVDGRRLDRPVTPWSRR
;
A
#
# COMPACT_ATOMS: atom_id res chain seq x y z
N MET A 1 -27.55 16.92 -5.16
CA MET A 1 -27.16 18.31 -4.85
C MET A 1 -25.86 18.19 -4.07
N LEU A 2 -24.66 18.48 -4.56
CA LEU A 2 -24.17 19.36 -5.62
C LEU A 2 -23.15 18.65 -6.52
N TRP A 3 -22.98 19.20 -7.72
CA TRP A 3 -22.05 18.80 -8.78
C TRP A 3 -20.68 19.47 -8.59
N PHE A 4 -19.63 18.84 -9.10
CA PHE A 4 -18.37 19.53 -9.42
C PHE A 4 -17.96 19.20 -10.86
N GLU A 5 -17.97 20.24 -11.70
CA GLU A 5 -17.26 20.31 -12.98
C GLU A 5 -15.76 20.50 -12.75
N VAL A 6 -14.93 19.90 -13.60
CA VAL A 6 -13.58 20.42 -13.89
C VAL A 6 -13.50 20.68 -15.40
N PRO A 7 -13.21 21.93 -15.84
CA PRO A 7 -13.23 22.34 -17.23
C PRO A 7 -11.86 22.14 -17.88
N CYS A 8 -11.78 21.38 -18.96
CA CYS A 8 -10.66 21.49 -19.90
C CYS A 8 -10.93 20.80 -21.25
N LEU A 9 -11.94 21.27 -21.97
CA LEU A 9 -11.83 21.39 -23.42
C LEU A 9 -12.27 22.80 -23.79
N GLN A 10 -11.32 23.61 -24.25
CA GLN A 10 -11.59 24.92 -24.84
C GLN A 10 -12.70 24.77 -25.92
N PRO A 11 -13.60 25.75 -26.07
CA PRO A 11 -14.63 25.70 -27.10
C PRO A 11 -13.96 25.63 -28.48
N ILE A 12 -14.23 24.56 -29.23
CA ILE A 12 -13.92 24.52 -30.66
C ILE A 12 -14.93 25.48 -31.33
N PRO A 13 -14.49 26.42 -32.19
CA PRO A 13 -15.36 27.42 -32.81
C PRO A 13 -16.52 26.81 -33.60
N ASP A 14 -17.62 27.56 -33.63
CA ASP A 14 -18.94 27.22 -34.18
C ASP A 14 -18.93 26.44 -35.50
N GLY A 15 -19.59 25.28 -35.47
CA GLY A 15 -19.81 24.41 -36.63
C GLY A 15 -20.48 23.08 -36.27
N VAL A 16 -21.50 23.12 -35.41
CA VAL A 16 -22.22 21.91 -34.96
C VAL A 16 -23.36 21.61 -35.92
N LEU A 17 -23.23 20.54 -36.71
CA LEU A 17 -24.39 19.80 -37.23
C LEU A 17 -24.75 18.74 -36.19
N GLY A 18 -25.77 19.02 -35.39
CA GLY A 18 -26.45 18.01 -34.60
C GLY A 18 -27.20 17.08 -35.56
N THR A 19 -27.00 15.78 -35.40
CA THR A 19 -27.46 14.66 -36.27
C THR A 19 -26.62 14.46 -37.53
N ALA A 20 -26.22 13.19 -37.78
CA ALA A 20 -25.55 12.79 -39.00
C ALA A 20 -26.46 13.06 -40.21
N PRO A 21 -25.98 13.70 -41.29
CA PRO A 21 -26.80 13.85 -42.48
C PRO A 21 -27.14 12.48 -43.06
N GLU A 22 -28.42 12.27 -43.39
CA GLU A 22 -28.93 10.99 -43.90
C GLU A 22 -28.37 10.60 -45.29
N ASP A 23 -27.61 11.49 -45.95
CA ASP A 23 -27.04 11.29 -47.28
C ASP A 23 -25.52 11.55 -47.31
N PRO A 24 -24.67 10.52 -47.57
CA PRO A 24 -23.23 10.66 -47.67
C PRO A 24 -22.75 11.65 -48.74
N ALA A 25 -23.58 11.94 -49.77
CA ALA A 25 -23.22 12.86 -50.85
C ALA A 25 -23.15 14.33 -50.42
N VAL A 26 -23.69 14.68 -49.25
CA VAL A 26 -23.68 16.06 -48.72
C VAL A 26 -22.31 16.46 -48.13
N LEU A 27 -21.44 15.49 -47.83
CA LEU A 27 -20.12 15.72 -47.21
C LEU A 27 -18.98 16.03 -48.20
N GLU A 28 -19.15 15.81 -49.51
CA GLU A 28 -18.08 16.01 -50.50
C GLU A 28 -17.87 17.47 -50.98
N ALA A 29 -18.67 18.42 -50.50
CA ALA A 29 -18.69 19.78 -51.07
C ALA A 29 -17.79 20.83 -50.38
N ASP A 30 -17.18 20.57 -49.22
CA ASP A 30 -16.32 21.56 -48.57
C ASP A 30 -15.04 20.94 -47.97
N ARG A 31 -13.88 21.24 -48.55
CA ARG A 31 -12.57 20.65 -48.22
C ARG A 31 -11.91 21.31 -47.01
N SER A 32 -12.67 21.57 -45.94
CA SER A 32 -12.10 21.97 -44.65
C SER A 32 -12.34 20.88 -43.62
N SER A 33 -11.29 20.53 -42.87
CA SER A 33 -11.29 19.42 -41.91
C SER A 33 -12.49 19.48 -40.96
N LEU A 34 -13.36 18.47 -41.01
CA LEU A 34 -14.48 18.34 -40.09
C LEU A 34 -14.00 17.69 -38.77
N ARG A 35 -14.31 18.30 -37.63
CA ARG A 35 -14.06 17.70 -36.29
C ARG A 35 -15.38 17.28 -35.67
N LEU A 36 -15.50 16.00 -35.32
CA LEU A 36 -16.69 15.45 -34.68
C LEU A 36 -16.42 15.26 -33.18
N ALA A 37 -17.27 15.85 -32.34
CA ALA A 37 -17.33 15.57 -30.91
C ALA A 37 -18.45 14.56 -30.66
N VAL A 38 -18.13 13.45 -29.99
CA VAL A 38 -19.03 12.31 -29.83
C VAL A 38 -19.53 12.26 -28.38
N SER A 39 -20.86 12.21 -28.17
CA SER A 39 -21.50 11.96 -26.87
C SER A 39 -22.26 10.64 -26.86
N ASP A 40 -22.71 10.23 -25.67
CA ASP A 40 -23.11 8.87 -25.26
C ASP A 40 -24.11 8.07 -26.14
N ASP A 41 -24.78 8.67 -27.13
CA ASP A 41 -25.79 8.03 -27.99
C ASP A 41 -25.27 7.61 -29.39
N PHE A 42 -23.96 7.69 -29.64
CA PHE A 42 -23.42 7.60 -31.00
C PHE A 42 -23.10 6.18 -31.51
N SER A 43 -23.21 5.15 -30.68
CA SER A 43 -22.68 3.81 -30.99
C SER A 43 -23.47 3.00 -32.02
N THR A 44 -24.61 3.48 -32.51
CA THR A 44 -25.48 2.68 -33.40
C THR A 44 -25.69 3.22 -34.82
N THR A 45 -25.15 4.38 -35.21
CA THR A 45 -25.49 4.97 -36.53
C THR A 45 -24.31 5.53 -37.31
N PHE A 46 -23.07 5.42 -36.80
CA PHE A 46 -21.92 6.05 -37.45
C PHE A 46 -21.07 5.06 -38.26
N CYS A 47 -20.90 5.33 -39.55
CA CYS A 47 -19.97 4.59 -40.41
C CYS A 47 -18.53 5.04 -40.14
N HIS A 48 -17.82 4.31 -39.27
CA HIS A 48 -16.36 4.45 -39.06
C HIS A 48 -15.51 4.39 -40.35
N ALA A 49 -16.09 3.88 -41.44
CA ALA A 49 -15.50 3.87 -42.77
C ALA A 49 -15.29 5.26 -43.39
N LEU A 50 -15.91 6.31 -42.83
CA LEU A 50 -15.80 7.70 -43.30
C LEU A 50 -14.80 8.54 -42.49
N VAL A 51 -14.07 7.93 -41.55
CA VAL A 51 -13.08 8.64 -40.70
C VAL A 51 -11.67 8.33 -41.17
N ASP A 52 -10.92 9.38 -41.51
CA ASP A 52 -9.54 9.28 -41.97
C ASP A 52 -8.52 9.14 -40.82
N GLU A 53 -8.74 9.82 -39.68
CA GLU A 53 -7.81 9.86 -38.53
C GLU A 53 -8.57 9.82 -37.20
N TYR A 54 -8.11 9.00 -36.26
CA TYR A 54 -8.58 8.99 -34.88
C TYR A 54 -7.49 9.53 -33.95
N ARG A 55 -7.85 10.46 -33.05
CA ARG A 55 -7.03 10.82 -31.89
C ARG A 55 -7.72 10.39 -30.62
N ILE A 56 -7.20 9.34 -30.00
CA ILE A 56 -7.75 8.75 -28.78
C ILE A 56 -6.84 9.13 -27.61
N ILE A 57 -7.41 9.77 -26.59
CA ILE A 57 -6.73 10.04 -25.33
C ILE A 57 -7.27 9.03 -24.32
N VAL A 58 -6.39 8.17 -23.81
CA VAL A 58 -6.76 7.13 -22.84
C VAL A 58 -6.47 7.65 -21.44
N CYS A 59 -7.51 7.74 -20.61
CA CYS A 59 -7.35 8.03 -19.19
C CYS A 59 -6.89 6.75 -18.45
N PRO A 60 -5.93 6.83 -17.52
CA PRO A 60 -5.41 5.67 -16.81
C PRO A 60 -6.33 5.23 -15.65
N GLU A 61 -7.63 5.22 -15.87
CA GLU A 61 -8.64 4.83 -14.88
C GLU A 61 -9.63 3.83 -15.48
N LEU A 62 -9.92 2.76 -14.74
CA LEU A 62 -10.79 1.68 -15.22
C LEU A 62 -12.22 1.96 -14.77
N VAL A 63 -13.06 2.43 -15.71
CA VAL A 63 -14.40 2.95 -15.38
C VAL A 63 -15.42 1.82 -15.08
N GLY A 64 -15.11 0.55 -15.41
CA GLY A 64 -15.87 -0.64 -15.01
C GLY A 64 -17.26 -0.82 -15.66
N ARG A 65 -17.97 0.28 -15.98
CA ARG A 65 -19.18 0.36 -16.81
C ARG A 65 -19.21 1.70 -17.53
N GLY A 66 -19.59 1.71 -18.80
CA GLY A 66 -19.70 2.94 -19.59
C GLY A 66 -20.11 2.66 -21.03
N THR A 67 -20.27 3.72 -21.83
CA THR A 67 -20.55 3.60 -23.27
C THR A 67 -19.27 3.21 -24.01
N GLU A 68 -19.34 2.13 -24.79
CA GLU A 68 -18.22 1.68 -25.62
C GLU A 68 -18.02 2.62 -26.82
N LEU A 69 -16.78 3.11 -27.00
CA LEU A 69 -16.42 3.92 -28.17
C LEU A 69 -16.30 3.08 -29.46
N PHE A 70 -15.93 1.80 -29.33
CA PHE A 70 -15.89 0.82 -30.41
C PHE A 70 -16.49 -0.50 -29.90
N THR A 71 -17.43 -1.05 -30.66
CA THR A 71 -17.97 -2.40 -30.48
C THR A 71 -17.32 -3.35 -31.49
N ALA A 72 -17.46 -4.68 -31.27
CA ALA A 72 -16.87 -5.69 -32.15
C ALA A 72 -17.25 -5.53 -33.65
N ASP A 73 -18.43 -4.95 -33.93
CA ASP A 73 -18.95 -4.75 -35.28
C ASP A 73 -18.60 -3.36 -35.88
N THR A 74 -18.03 -2.45 -35.09
CA THR A 74 -17.73 -1.06 -35.48
C THR A 74 -16.23 -0.75 -35.55
N VAL A 75 -15.35 -1.71 -35.20
CA VAL A 75 -13.90 -1.55 -35.32
C VAL A 75 -13.49 -1.36 -36.79
N PRO A 76 -12.78 -0.27 -37.16
CA PRO A 76 -12.26 -0.09 -38.51
C PRO A 76 -11.30 -1.24 -38.86
N ALA A 77 -11.49 -1.88 -40.00
CA ALA A 77 -10.76 -3.11 -40.35
C ALA A 77 -9.23 -2.96 -40.43
N GLN A 78 -8.68 -1.73 -40.51
CA GLN A 78 -7.24 -1.44 -40.58
C GLN A 78 -6.91 -0.04 -40.03
N LEU A 79 -6.51 0.07 -38.76
CA LEU A 79 -5.89 1.29 -38.21
C LEU A 79 -4.36 1.20 -38.35
N ARG A 80 -3.72 2.27 -38.80
CA ARG A 80 -2.25 2.39 -38.81
C ARG A 80 -1.82 3.40 -37.75
N LEU A 81 -0.91 3.01 -36.88
CA LEU A 81 -0.27 3.93 -35.95
C LEU A 81 0.76 4.77 -36.71
N PRO A 82 0.76 6.11 -36.57
CA PRO A 82 1.80 6.94 -37.18
C PRO A 82 3.17 6.55 -36.61
N GLY A 83 4.13 6.20 -37.48
CA GLY A 83 5.53 5.94 -37.09
C GLY A 83 6.01 4.48 -37.12
N ALA A 84 5.20 3.52 -37.57
CA ALA A 84 5.63 2.12 -37.73
C ALA A 84 5.93 1.78 -39.20
N GLU A 85 7.09 2.19 -39.73
CA GLU A 85 7.66 1.63 -40.98
C GLU A 85 8.76 0.62 -40.64
N ALA A 86 8.62 -0.63 -41.09
CA ALA A 86 9.69 -1.63 -41.09
C ALA A 86 10.51 -1.55 -42.41
N PRO A 87 11.83 -1.78 -42.38
CA PRO A 87 12.70 -1.47 -43.52
C PRO A 87 12.73 -2.55 -44.61
N GLY A 88 12.51 -2.12 -45.85
CA GLY A 88 13.23 -2.55 -47.05
C GLY A 88 12.97 -3.95 -47.64
N LEU A 89 12.21 -4.01 -48.75
CA LEU A 89 12.49 -4.98 -49.83
C LEU A 89 12.02 -4.40 -51.18
N ARG A 90 12.96 -4.14 -52.09
CA ARG A 90 12.65 -3.87 -53.51
C ARG A 90 12.66 -5.20 -54.27
N SER A 91 11.58 -5.52 -54.98
CA SER A 91 11.63 -6.39 -56.15
C SER A 91 10.46 -6.13 -57.12
N SER A 92 10.77 -6.27 -58.41
CA SER A 92 10.02 -5.88 -59.60
C SER A 92 8.68 -6.62 -59.81
N PRO A 93 7.65 -6.01 -60.44
CA PRO A 93 6.32 -6.59 -60.56
C PRO A 93 6.13 -7.32 -61.90
N ALA A 94 6.19 -8.66 -61.89
CA ALA A 94 5.47 -9.49 -62.87
C ALA A 94 5.74 -10.99 -62.63
N THR A 95 5.22 -11.59 -61.55
CA THR A 95 4.91 -13.06 -61.47
C THR A 95 4.32 -13.56 -60.14
N SER A 96 3.84 -12.72 -59.20
CA SER A 96 3.47 -13.19 -57.84
C SER A 96 1.97 -13.28 -57.50
N GLU A 97 1.04 -12.74 -58.29
CA GLU A 97 -0.35 -12.58 -57.82
C GLU A 97 -1.13 -13.89 -57.67
N ARG A 98 -0.87 -14.92 -58.48
CA ARG A 98 -1.63 -16.18 -58.40
C ARG A 98 -1.17 -17.13 -57.29
N HIS A 99 0.11 -17.12 -56.91
CA HIS A 99 0.61 -17.92 -55.78
C HIS A 99 0.35 -17.26 -54.42
N VAL A 100 0.36 -15.93 -54.35
CA VAL A 100 0.10 -15.20 -53.11
C VAL A 100 -1.37 -15.31 -52.67
N ALA A 101 -2.32 -15.37 -53.61
CA ALA A 101 -3.74 -15.54 -53.28
C ALA A 101 -4.06 -16.91 -52.64
N ALA A 102 -3.48 -17.99 -53.17
CA ALA A 102 -3.65 -19.34 -52.64
C ALA A 102 -2.96 -19.51 -51.27
N TRP A 103 -1.82 -18.84 -51.05
CA TRP A 103 -1.12 -18.85 -49.76
C TRP A 103 -1.86 -18.04 -48.68
N ARG A 104 -2.44 -16.88 -49.04
CA ARG A 104 -3.22 -16.03 -48.12
C ARG A 104 -4.52 -16.69 -47.63
N ALA A 105 -5.18 -17.51 -48.46
CA ALA A 105 -6.40 -18.20 -48.07
C ALA A 105 -6.17 -19.31 -47.04
N THR A 106 -5.06 -20.04 -47.16
CA THR A 106 -4.70 -21.14 -46.24
C THR A 106 -4.21 -20.61 -44.89
N LEU A 107 -3.45 -19.51 -44.86
CA LEU A 107 -3.08 -18.85 -43.61
C LEU A 107 -4.30 -18.27 -42.88
N ARG A 108 -5.27 -17.68 -43.59
CA ARG A 108 -6.48 -17.10 -42.97
C ARG A 108 -7.32 -18.13 -42.21
N LYS A 109 -7.44 -19.37 -42.71
CA LYS A 109 -8.22 -20.42 -42.01
C LYS A 109 -7.50 -20.97 -40.77
N SER A 110 -6.17 -21.13 -40.81
CA SER A 110 -5.39 -21.60 -39.67
C SER A 110 -5.21 -20.52 -38.59
N PHE A 111 -5.14 -19.24 -38.97
CA PHE A 111 -4.99 -18.12 -38.03
C PHE A 111 -6.29 -17.86 -37.24
N VAL A 112 -7.46 -17.99 -37.88
CA VAL A 112 -8.77 -17.76 -37.23
C VAL A 112 -9.11 -18.86 -36.21
N LEU A 113 -8.77 -20.12 -36.48
CA LEU A 113 -8.99 -21.21 -35.52
C LEU A 113 -8.02 -21.16 -34.33
N ALA A 114 -6.77 -20.76 -34.56
CA ALA A 114 -5.79 -20.57 -33.49
C ALA A 114 -6.12 -19.36 -32.61
N TRP A 115 -6.56 -18.24 -33.19
CA TRP A 115 -6.97 -17.06 -32.42
C TRP A 115 -8.34 -17.22 -31.76
N GLY A 116 -9.28 -17.94 -32.36
CA GLY A 116 -10.56 -18.26 -31.71
C GLY A 116 -10.36 -19.12 -30.46
N ALA A 117 -9.45 -20.10 -30.50
CA ALA A 117 -9.08 -20.90 -29.33
C ALA A 117 -8.25 -20.10 -28.31
N LEU A 118 -7.37 -19.19 -28.76
CA LEU A 118 -6.58 -18.33 -27.88
C LEU A 118 -7.44 -17.26 -27.19
N LEU A 119 -8.36 -16.61 -27.91
CA LEU A 119 -9.33 -15.66 -27.34
C LEU A 119 -10.34 -16.35 -26.42
N TRP A 120 -10.69 -17.61 -26.70
CA TRP A 120 -11.52 -18.40 -25.79
C TRP A 120 -10.72 -18.82 -24.54
N LEU A 121 -9.44 -19.18 -24.66
CA LEU A 121 -8.57 -19.46 -23.51
C LEU A 121 -8.24 -18.20 -22.68
N VAL A 122 -8.10 -17.03 -23.31
CA VAL A 122 -7.84 -15.75 -22.63
C VAL A 122 -9.13 -15.21 -21.99
N ASN A 123 -10.30 -15.29 -22.65
CA ASN A 123 -11.57 -14.85 -22.06
C ASN A 123 -12.16 -15.81 -21.02
N VAL A 124 -11.82 -17.11 -21.03
CA VAL A 124 -12.28 -18.05 -19.98
C VAL A 124 -11.43 -17.93 -18.70
N TRP A 125 -10.23 -17.35 -18.78
CA TRP A 125 -9.39 -17.11 -17.60
C TRP A 125 -9.81 -15.89 -16.77
N ASP A 126 -10.37 -14.85 -17.40
CA ASP A 126 -10.81 -13.63 -16.70
C ASP A 126 -12.22 -13.71 -16.08
N TYR A 127 -12.92 -14.85 -16.22
CA TYR A 127 -14.25 -15.08 -15.64
C TYR A 127 -14.31 -16.26 -14.65
N LEU A 128 -13.17 -16.67 -14.09
CA LEU A 128 -13.21 -17.27 -12.76
C LEU A 128 -13.30 -16.13 -11.75
N LEU A 129 -14.49 -15.89 -11.22
CA LEU A 129 -14.70 -15.08 -10.00
C LEU A 129 -13.94 -15.75 -8.84
N VAL A 130 -12.62 -15.61 -8.82
CA VAL A 130 -11.79 -15.99 -7.69
C VAL A 130 -12.06 -14.92 -6.64
N GLY A 131 -12.74 -15.31 -5.56
CA GLY A 131 -12.94 -14.42 -4.43
C GLY A 131 -11.58 -13.91 -3.96
N THR A 132 -11.38 -12.59 -3.99
CA THR A 132 -10.14 -11.98 -3.53
C THR A 132 -10.16 -11.88 -2.02
N MET A 133 -9.15 -12.44 -1.36
CA MET A 133 -9.01 -12.23 0.08
C MET A 133 -8.63 -10.75 0.31
N VAL A 134 -9.46 -10.00 1.03
CA VAL A 134 -9.23 -8.55 1.31
C VAL A 134 -7.82 -8.28 1.84
N ARG A 135 -7.28 -9.18 2.67
CA ARG A 135 -5.91 -9.10 3.18
C ARG A 135 -4.85 -9.09 2.08
N GLU A 136 -5.04 -9.78 0.96
CA GLU A 136 -4.09 -9.74 -0.17
C GLU A 136 -4.04 -8.38 -0.83
N ILE A 137 -5.20 -7.70 -0.95
CA ILE A 137 -5.30 -6.34 -1.44
C ILE A 137 -4.56 -5.38 -0.50
N LEU A 138 -4.90 -5.42 0.80
CA LEU A 138 -4.29 -4.55 1.81
C LEU A 138 -2.77 -4.73 1.91
N MET A 139 -2.30 -5.97 1.81
CA MET A 139 -0.87 -6.28 1.89
C MET A 139 -0.16 -6.14 0.54
N GLY A 140 -0.89 -6.00 -0.58
CA GLY A 140 -0.34 -5.92 -1.94
C GLY A 140 0.47 -4.65 -2.19
N SER A 141 0.15 -3.57 -1.48
CA SER A 141 0.86 -2.29 -1.56
C SER A 141 2.12 -2.22 -0.68
N LEU A 142 2.43 -3.27 0.09
CA LEU A 142 3.64 -3.29 0.95
C LEU A 142 4.93 -3.06 0.16
N GLY A 143 4.99 -3.43 -1.12
CA GLY A 143 6.16 -3.20 -1.97
C GLY A 143 6.29 -1.78 -2.51
N GLN A 144 5.33 -0.89 -2.21
CA GLN A 144 5.25 0.46 -2.74
C GLN A 144 5.60 1.49 -1.67
N LEU A 145 6.11 2.64 -2.12
CA LEU A 145 6.13 3.86 -1.32
C LEU A 145 4.69 4.36 -1.18
N ARG A 146 4.25 4.56 0.06
CA ARG A 146 2.89 4.98 0.39
C ARG A 146 2.96 6.21 1.28
N TYR A 147 2.02 7.13 1.12
CA TYR A 147 1.88 8.28 1.99
C TYR A 147 0.42 8.63 2.22
N GLU A 148 0.13 9.29 3.34
CA GLU A 148 -1.20 9.75 3.72
C GLU A 148 -1.09 11.12 4.41
N PRO A 149 -1.88 12.14 4.02
CA PRO A 149 -1.95 13.39 4.76
C PRO A 149 -2.39 13.21 6.21
N VAL A 150 -1.79 13.99 7.10
CA VAL A 150 -2.19 14.03 8.51
C VAL A 150 -3.06 15.26 8.75
N ASP A 151 -4.33 15.04 9.06
CA ASP A 151 -5.26 16.14 9.41
C ASP A 151 -4.97 16.76 10.79
N LYS A 152 -4.09 16.13 11.58
CA LYS A 152 -3.71 16.57 12.92
C LYS A 152 -2.51 17.53 12.88
N ARG A 153 -2.47 18.49 13.80
CA ARG A 153 -1.26 19.27 14.10
C ARG A 153 -0.21 18.36 14.71
N ILE A 154 0.99 18.34 14.14
CA ILE A 154 2.13 17.57 14.61
C ILE A 154 3.19 18.51 15.20
N ARG A 155 3.66 18.18 16.40
CA ARG A 155 4.74 18.90 17.07
C ARG A 155 5.84 17.96 17.53
N ALA A 156 7.09 18.39 17.40
CA ALA A 156 8.26 17.70 17.94
C ALA A 156 9.08 18.63 18.83
N VAL A 157 9.64 18.08 19.90
CA VAL A 157 10.35 18.83 20.95
C VAL A 157 11.78 18.33 21.09
N ILE A 158 12.71 19.26 21.24
CA ILE A 158 14.10 19.01 21.66
C ILE A 158 14.46 19.96 22.78
N GLY A 159 14.97 19.45 23.90
CA GLY A 159 15.39 20.25 25.05
C GLY A 159 14.27 21.11 25.64
N GLY A 160 13.01 20.67 25.52
CA GLY A 160 11.83 21.43 25.92
C GLY A 160 11.39 22.54 24.95
N GLN A 161 12.07 22.70 23.81
CA GLN A 161 11.68 23.65 22.76
C GLN A 161 10.99 22.93 21.60
N VAL A 162 9.88 23.49 21.12
CA VAL A 162 9.21 23.00 19.92
C VAL A 162 10.05 23.36 18.69
N VAL A 163 10.52 22.35 17.97
CA VAL A 163 11.38 22.50 16.77
C VAL A 163 10.68 22.07 15.48
N ILE A 164 9.52 21.42 15.59
CA ILE A 164 8.60 21.13 14.49
C ILE A 164 7.21 21.52 14.97
N ASP A 165 6.48 22.27 14.15
CA ASP A 165 5.08 22.62 14.38
C ASP A 165 4.36 22.80 13.05
N THR A 166 3.49 21.85 12.69
CA THR A 166 2.85 21.84 11.37
C THR A 166 1.52 21.09 11.37
N ASP A 167 0.54 21.60 10.62
CA ASP A 167 -0.74 20.97 10.28
C ASP A 167 -0.73 20.33 8.87
N ARG A 168 0.43 20.32 8.21
CA ARG A 168 0.62 19.77 6.86
C ARG A 168 1.58 18.58 6.84
N ALA A 169 1.68 17.83 7.92
CA ALA A 169 2.51 16.62 7.96
C ALA A 169 1.89 15.51 7.09
N LEU A 170 2.72 14.57 6.65
CA LEU A 170 2.30 13.32 6.03
C LEU A 170 2.79 12.14 6.89
N LEU A 171 2.06 11.04 6.85
CA LEU A 171 2.60 9.72 7.17
C LEU A 171 3.21 9.15 5.89
N VAL A 172 4.39 8.55 6.02
CA VAL A 172 5.06 7.88 4.89
C VAL A 172 5.52 6.49 5.29
N TRP A 173 5.19 5.51 4.47
CA TRP A 173 5.69 4.15 4.55
C TRP A 173 6.57 3.89 3.33
N GLU A 174 7.87 3.77 3.55
CA GLU A 174 8.75 3.24 2.53
C GLU A 174 8.40 1.76 2.22
N PRO A 175 8.77 1.25 1.03
CA PRO A 175 8.61 -0.17 0.70
C PRO A 175 9.03 -1.10 1.86
N LYS A 176 8.20 -2.10 2.14
CA LYS A 176 8.32 -3.10 3.22
C LYS A 176 8.19 -2.56 4.65
N ARG A 177 8.26 -1.26 4.90
CA ARG A 177 8.02 -0.70 6.26
C ARG A 177 6.54 -0.83 6.63
N VAL A 178 6.28 -1.43 7.79
CA VAL A 178 4.90 -1.68 8.26
C VAL A 178 4.36 -0.59 9.17
N VAL A 179 5.22 0.27 9.71
CA VAL A 179 4.84 1.47 10.46
C VAL A 179 5.24 2.73 9.70
N PRO A 180 4.47 3.83 9.80
CA PRO A 180 4.81 5.07 9.12
C PRO A 180 5.91 5.84 9.86
N SER A 181 6.56 6.73 9.13
CA SER A 181 7.33 7.86 9.65
C SER A 181 6.59 9.17 9.36
N TYR A 182 6.82 10.21 10.15
CA TYR A 182 6.34 11.55 9.78
C TYR A 182 7.22 12.10 8.65
N ALA A 183 6.58 12.68 7.65
CA ALA A 183 7.22 13.62 6.74
C ALA A 183 6.66 15.01 6.98
N ILE A 184 7.54 15.99 7.08
CA ILE A 184 7.17 17.38 7.31
C ILE A 184 7.61 18.24 6.12
N PRO A 185 6.90 19.34 5.81
CA PRO A 185 7.42 20.34 4.90
C PRO A 185 8.77 20.83 5.41
N SER A 186 9.77 20.96 4.55
CA SER A 186 11.14 21.29 5.00
C SER A 186 11.20 22.60 5.82
N ARG A 187 10.30 23.54 5.51
CA ARG A 187 10.14 24.84 6.19
C ARG A 187 9.49 24.77 7.58
N ALA A 188 8.92 23.64 7.98
CA ALA A 188 8.31 23.46 9.29
C ALA A 188 9.33 23.14 10.39
N LEU A 189 10.57 22.81 10.00
CA LEU A 189 11.67 22.61 10.93
C LEU A 189 12.26 23.95 11.35
N ASP A 190 12.21 24.27 12.64
CA ASP A 190 13.00 25.36 13.23
C ASP A 190 14.43 24.88 13.48
N GLY A 191 15.21 24.83 12.39
CA GLY A 191 16.57 24.30 12.40
C GLY A 191 17.21 24.30 11.02
N ALA A 192 18.44 23.80 10.94
CA ALA A 192 19.13 23.62 9.67
C ALA A 192 19.22 22.13 9.30
N MET A 193 19.06 21.83 8.01
CA MET A 193 19.28 20.50 7.44
C MET A 193 20.55 20.52 6.61
N ARG A 194 21.38 19.49 6.73
CA ARG A 194 22.57 19.32 5.89
C ARG A 194 22.54 17.94 5.25
N THR A 195 22.63 17.87 3.93
CA THR A 195 22.87 16.60 3.24
C THR A 195 24.19 16.02 3.72
N ARG A 196 24.17 14.75 4.10
CA ARG A 196 25.39 14.04 4.45
C ARG A 196 26.17 13.77 3.17
N ASP A 197 27.45 14.15 3.15
CA ASP A 197 28.37 13.75 2.09
C ASP A 197 28.41 12.22 2.05
N GLU A 198 28.26 11.61 0.87
CA GLU A 198 28.26 10.16 0.69
C GLU A 198 29.51 9.54 1.34
N GLU A 199 29.41 9.07 2.59
CA GLU A 199 30.23 7.91 2.97
C GLU A 199 29.61 6.75 2.20
N PRO A 200 30.40 6.04 1.37
CA PRO A 200 29.87 4.95 0.57
C PRO A 200 29.09 4.06 1.52
N ALA A 201 27.80 3.85 1.21
CA ALA A 201 27.04 2.80 1.83
C ALA A 201 27.87 1.54 1.58
N GLY A 202 28.65 1.13 2.58
CA GLY A 202 29.25 -0.19 2.54
C GLY A 202 28.10 -1.14 2.26
N ASP A 203 28.37 -2.22 1.54
CA ASP A 203 27.43 -3.30 1.27
C ASP A 203 26.67 -3.82 2.54
N SER A 204 26.97 -3.30 3.74
CA SER A 204 26.41 -3.54 5.07
C SER A 204 25.05 -2.88 5.39
N ALA A 205 24.55 -1.88 4.66
CA ALA A 205 23.26 -1.26 5.03
C ALA A 205 22.07 -2.24 4.89
N SER A 206 22.18 -3.23 3.99
CA SER A 206 21.25 -4.35 3.88
C SER A 206 21.82 -5.68 4.40
N SER A 207 23.14 -5.86 4.45
CA SER A 207 23.74 -7.12 4.90
C SER A 207 23.93 -7.12 6.43
N GLY A 208 22.85 -7.39 7.15
CA GLY A 208 22.86 -7.61 8.60
C GLY A 208 21.57 -7.21 9.32
N VAL A 209 20.66 -6.50 8.66
CA VAL A 209 19.37 -6.11 9.24
C VAL A 209 18.48 -7.35 9.32
N ALA A 210 18.06 -7.71 10.53
CA ALA A 210 17.08 -8.76 10.73
C ALA A 210 15.77 -8.37 10.05
N VAL A 211 15.33 -9.19 9.10
CA VAL A 211 14.05 -8.97 8.40
C VAL A 211 12.98 -9.74 9.15
N ALA A 212 11.99 -9.00 9.67
CA ALA A 212 10.80 -9.57 10.24
C ALA A 212 9.94 -10.22 9.16
N HIS A 213 9.13 -11.20 9.54
CA HIS A 213 8.18 -11.84 8.66
C HIS A 213 6.75 -11.61 9.15
N LEU A 214 5.89 -11.25 8.21
CA LEU A 214 4.45 -11.16 8.43
C LEU A 214 3.76 -12.16 7.50
N GLY A 215 3.49 -13.35 8.04
CA GLY A 215 3.29 -14.53 7.20
C GLY A 215 4.55 -14.83 6.40
N ASP A 216 4.43 -15.07 5.09
CA ASP A 216 5.59 -15.36 4.23
C ASP A 216 6.28 -14.09 3.69
N ARG A 217 5.83 -12.89 4.07
CA ARG A 217 6.32 -11.63 3.49
C ARG A 217 7.42 -10.99 4.37
N PRO A 218 8.59 -10.65 3.79
CA PRO A 218 9.61 -9.90 4.51
C PRO A 218 9.16 -8.45 4.74
N VAL A 219 9.27 -7.98 5.96
CA VAL A 219 8.86 -6.64 6.39
C VAL A 219 9.92 -5.96 7.25
N TYR A 220 9.91 -4.63 7.26
CA TYR A 220 10.69 -3.79 8.16
C TYR A 220 9.80 -3.28 9.29
N ASP A 221 9.97 -3.88 10.46
CA ASP A 221 9.29 -3.50 11.70
C ASP A 221 10.03 -2.34 12.42
N PRO A 222 9.46 -1.78 13.50
CA PRO A 222 10.08 -0.67 14.24
C PRO A 222 11.48 -0.92 14.79
N SER A 223 11.93 -2.17 14.89
CA SER A 223 13.31 -2.50 15.29
C SER A 223 14.35 -2.21 14.21
N VAL A 224 13.94 -2.07 12.94
CA VAL A 224 14.83 -1.70 11.83
C VAL A 224 15.22 -0.23 11.96
N PRO A 225 16.53 0.10 12.07
CA PRO A 225 16.99 1.48 12.25
C PRO A 225 16.44 2.43 11.17
N PHE A 226 16.18 3.68 11.56
CA PHE A 226 15.65 4.70 10.65
C PHE A 226 16.53 4.87 9.40
N VAL A 227 17.85 4.86 9.59
CA VAL A 227 18.86 5.06 8.52
C VAL A 227 18.83 4.02 7.39
N VAL A 228 18.08 2.92 7.57
CA VAL A 228 17.88 1.90 6.54
C VAL A 228 16.72 2.33 5.64
N HIS A 229 17.02 2.97 4.51
CA HIS A 229 16.00 3.39 3.55
C HIS A 229 15.86 2.39 2.39
N THR A 230 14.64 2.22 1.90
CA THR A 230 14.32 1.39 0.72
C THR A 230 13.90 2.23 -0.48
N THR A 231 13.58 3.49 -0.25
CA THR A 231 13.36 4.49 -1.28
C THR A 231 14.70 5.16 -1.60
N GLU A 232 14.90 5.56 -2.86
CA GLU A 232 16.05 6.38 -3.25
C GLU A 232 15.94 7.78 -2.62
N GLY A 233 17.06 8.36 -2.20
CA GLY A 233 17.03 9.66 -1.54
C GLY A 233 18.33 10.03 -0.85
N ALA A 234 18.28 11.15 -0.14
CA ALA A 234 19.42 11.71 0.57
C ALA A 234 19.19 11.70 2.07
N VAL A 235 20.15 11.15 2.83
CA VAL A 235 20.17 11.21 4.29
C VAL A 235 20.65 12.59 4.75
N LEU A 236 20.02 13.12 5.79
CA LEU A 236 20.21 14.47 6.29
C LEU A 236 20.61 14.44 7.77
N ASP A 237 21.57 15.28 8.13
CA ASP A 237 21.80 15.67 9.52
C ASP A 237 20.92 16.87 9.86
N LEU A 238 20.36 16.90 11.07
CA LEU A 238 19.55 18.00 11.59
C LEU A 238 20.33 18.81 12.63
N ARG A 239 20.16 20.12 12.65
CA ARG A 239 20.83 21.03 13.60
C ARG A 239 19.83 21.99 14.26
N PHE A 240 19.89 22.06 15.59
CA PHE A 240 18.99 22.85 16.44
C PHE A 240 19.80 23.56 17.52
N GLY A 241 19.77 24.89 17.62
CA GLY A 241 20.28 25.62 18.79
C GLY A 241 21.68 25.22 19.32
N GLY A 242 22.58 24.70 18.46
CA GLY A 242 23.91 24.21 18.83
C GLY A 242 24.07 22.68 18.98
N ALA A 243 22.98 21.90 18.92
CA ALA A 243 22.99 20.44 18.88
C ALA A 243 22.85 19.91 17.45
N GLU A 244 23.54 18.81 17.14
CA GLU A 244 23.44 18.09 15.87
C GLU A 244 22.83 16.71 16.11
N ARG A 245 21.92 16.29 15.22
CA ARG A 245 21.35 14.95 15.15
C ARG A 245 21.75 14.34 13.81
N ARG A 246 22.59 13.32 13.88
CA ARG A 246 23.18 12.67 12.72
C ARG A 246 22.19 11.71 12.09
N ALA A 247 22.06 11.75 10.75
CA ALA A 247 21.19 10.88 9.96
C ALA A 247 19.74 10.83 10.49
N ALA A 248 19.23 11.98 10.94
CA ALA A 248 17.95 12.12 11.62
C ALA A 248 16.80 12.53 10.67
N ALA A 249 17.09 12.67 9.38
CA ALA A 249 16.09 12.90 8.37
C ALA A 249 16.51 12.29 7.02
N PHE A 250 15.53 12.13 6.14
CA PHE A 250 15.68 11.55 4.83
C PHE A 250 14.80 12.30 3.82
N ARG A 251 15.39 12.69 2.71
CA ARG A 251 14.68 13.30 1.58
C ARG A 251 14.50 12.25 0.48
N PRO A 252 13.30 11.69 0.31
CA PRO A 252 13.03 10.73 -0.76
C PRO A 252 13.06 11.42 -2.13
N VAL A 253 13.48 10.69 -3.15
CA VAL A 253 13.27 11.06 -4.56
C VAL A 253 11.88 10.60 -4.95
N ASP A 254 10.92 11.50 -4.88
CA ASP A 254 9.53 11.28 -5.31
C ASP A 254 8.86 12.63 -5.61
N ASP A 255 8.12 12.71 -6.72
CA ASP A 255 7.50 13.96 -7.19
C ASP A 255 6.45 14.50 -6.20
N ALA A 256 5.72 13.62 -5.50
CA ALA A 256 4.70 14.03 -4.53
C ALA A 256 5.31 14.46 -3.18
N LEU A 257 6.52 13.99 -2.87
CA LEU A 257 7.20 14.26 -1.59
C LEU A 257 8.32 15.30 -1.70
N GLY A 258 8.48 15.99 -2.84
CA GLY A 258 9.62 16.88 -3.11
C GLY A 258 9.83 18.03 -2.10
N GLU A 259 8.76 18.54 -1.48
CA GLU A 259 8.86 19.58 -0.43
C GLU A 259 9.09 19.00 0.98
N TYR A 260 8.93 17.69 1.12
CA TYR A 260 8.87 16.99 2.38
C TYR A 260 10.21 16.34 2.74
N VAL A 261 10.46 16.25 4.04
CA VAL A 261 11.54 15.44 4.61
C VAL A 261 10.94 14.47 5.62
N ILE A 262 11.25 13.19 5.46
CA ILE A 262 10.93 12.16 6.43
C ILE A 262 11.88 12.32 7.60
N VAL A 263 11.38 12.34 8.83
CA VAL A 263 12.18 12.59 10.03
C VAL A 263 12.22 11.37 10.95
N ASP A 264 13.38 11.12 11.55
CA ASP A 264 13.55 10.05 12.53
C ASP A 264 12.79 10.39 13.79
N PHE A 265 11.79 9.58 14.13
CA PHE A 265 11.00 9.76 15.35
C PHE A 265 11.90 9.74 16.60
N GLY A 266 12.92 8.88 16.62
CA GLY A 266 13.84 8.71 17.74
C GLY A 266 14.88 9.83 17.91
N ALA A 267 14.98 10.75 16.95
CA ALA A 267 15.91 11.87 17.03
C ALA A 267 15.41 13.06 17.88
N PHE A 268 14.15 13.02 18.30
CA PHE A 268 13.47 14.05 19.10
C PHE A 268 13.10 13.51 20.48
N ASP A 269 13.00 14.41 21.47
CA ASP A 269 12.76 14.02 22.86
C ASP A 269 11.28 13.68 23.09
N GLU A 270 10.38 14.46 22.46
CA GLU A 270 8.93 14.27 22.56
C GLU A 270 8.21 14.59 21.26
N TRP A 271 7.08 13.92 21.05
CA TRP A 271 6.17 14.12 19.94
C TRP A 271 4.75 14.32 20.46
N TYR A 272 4.00 15.19 19.78
CA TYR A 272 2.61 15.44 20.06
C TYR A 272 1.78 15.42 18.77
N GLU A 273 0.65 14.72 18.82
CA GLU A 273 -0.43 14.81 17.86
C GLU A 273 -1.56 15.62 18.50
N GLU A 274 -1.88 16.77 17.92
CA GLU A 274 -2.58 17.83 18.64
C GLU A 274 -1.86 18.12 19.97
N ASP A 275 -2.56 18.01 21.10
CA ASP A 275 -2.03 18.13 22.46
C ASP A 275 -1.75 16.77 23.12
N GLU A 276 -1.95 15.66 22.42
CA GLU A 276 -1.71 14.33 22.97
C GLU A 276 -0.30 13.85 22.65
N ARG A 277 0.42 13.38 23.69
CA ARG A 277 1.75 12.83 23.52
C ARG A 277 1.70 11.55 22.68
N ASN A 278 2.51 11.51 21.63
CA ASN A 278 2.75 10.31 20.84
C ASN A 278 4.07 9.63 21.26
N ILE A 279 4.09 8.30 21.24
CA ILE A 279 5.19 7.46 21.72
C ILE A 279 5.49 6.35 20.71
N ALA A 280 6.71 5.81 20.78
CA ALA A 280 7.22 4.74 19.92
C ALA A 280 7.37 5.12 18.43
N HIS A 281 6.29 5.46 17.73
CA HIS A 281 6.29 5.86 16.32
C HIS A 281 4.96 6.55 15.93
N PRO A 282 4.87 7.21 14.76
CA PRO A 282 3.62 7.78 14.24
C PRO A 282 2.48 6.76 14.16
N ARG A 283 1.24 7.19 14.47
CA ARG A 283 0.07 6.32 14.44
C ARG A 283 -0.58 6.33 13.06
N ASP A 284 -0.80 5.15 12.51
CA ASP A 284 -1.55 4.92 11.28
C ASP A 284 -3.06 5.07 11.58
N PRO A 285 -3.78 5.99 10.92
CA PRO A 285 -5.23 6.17 11.13
C PRO A 285 -6.07 4.97 10.69
N PHE A 286 -5.52 4.08 9.85
CA PHE A 286 -6.19 2.87 9.38
C PHE A 286 -5.89 1.66 10.28
N HIS A 287 -4.94 1.80 11.23
CA HIS A 287 -4.65 0.75 12.18
C HIS A 287 -5.79 0.63 13.20
N ARG A 288 -6.33 -0.58 13.33
CA ARG A 288 -7.43 -0.87 14.25
C ARG A 288 -7.02 -1.96 15.23
N ILE A 289 -7.21 -1.65 16.51
CA ILE A 289 -7.21 -2.62 17.59
C ILE A 289 -8.67 -2.85 17.98
N GLU A 290 -9.07 -4.11 18.05
CA GLU A 290 -10.36 -4.52 18.57
C GLU A 290 -10.17 -5.48 19.72
N ILE A 291 -10.85 -5.19 20.83
CA ILE A 291 -10.71 -5.97 22.06
C ILE A 291 -12.10 -6.40 22.50
N VAL A 292 -12.32 -7.71 22.57
CA VAL A 292 -13.65 -8.28 22.81
C VAL A 292 -13.57 -9.28 23.95
N HIS A 293 -14.45 -9.12 24.93
CA HIS A 293 -14.65 -10.11 25.98
C HIS A 293 -15.25 -11.39 25.38
N SER A 294 -14.77 -12.54 25.83
CA SER A 294 -15.20 -13.85 25.34
C SER A 294 -15.44 -14.81 26.49
N SER A 295 -16.34 -15.77 26.27
CA SER A 295 -16.58 -16.89 27.20
C SER A 295 -15.89 -18.19 26.76
N ARG A 296 -15.01 -18.11 25.75
CA ARG A 296 -14.26 -19.27 25.26
C ARG A 296 -13.29 -19.78 26.33
N SER A 297 -13.11 -21.10 26.39
CA SER A 297 -12.13 -21.72 27.28
C SER A 297 -10.74 -21.58 26.69
N VAL A 298 -9.81 -20.97 27.40
CA VAL A 298 -8.42 -20.76 26.98
C VAL A 298 -7.50 -21.40 28.03
N ARG A 299 -6.61 -22.27 27.58
CA ARG A 299 -5.53 -22.83 28.40
C ARG A 299 -4.19 -22.52 27.76
N VAL A 300 -3.23 -22.11 28.58
CA VAL A 300 -1.85 -21.83 28.20
C VAL A 300 -0.96 -22.84 28.90
N GLU A 301 -0.18 -23.56 28.13
CA GLU A 301 0.71 -24.63 28.62
C GLU A 301 2.13 -24.43 28.07
N LEU A 302 3.14 -24.90 28.80
CA LEU A 302 4.51 -24.98 28.33
C LEU A 302 5.16 -26.24 28.87
N GLY A 303 5.77 -27.07 28.00
CA GLY A 303 6.40 -28.30 28.44
C GLY A 303 5.45 -29.31 29.12
N GLY A 304 4.13 -29.15 28.94
CA GLY A 304 3.10 -29.95 29.62
C GLY A 304 2.62 -29.38 30.96
N GLU A 305 3.21 -28.29 31.45
CA GLU A 305 2.77 -27.58 32.65
C GLU A 305 1.70 -26.53 32.31
N LEU A 306 0.68 -26.42 33.17
CA LEU A 306 -0.39 -25.43 33.02
C LEU A 306 0.03 -24.08 33.61
N LEU A 307 0.20 -23.09 32.73
CA LEU A 307 0.56 -21.72 33.12
C LEU A 307 -0.66 -20.85 33.42
N ALA A 308 -1.75 -21.02 32.68
CA ALA A 308 -2.97 -20.27 32.87
C ALA A 308 -4.20 -21.01 32.30
N ALA A 309 -5.37 -20.79 32.90
CA ALA A 309 -6.64 -21.31 32.40
C ALA A 309 -7.79 -20.32 32.68
N SER A 310 -8.48 -19.88 31.63
CA SER A 310 -9.55 -18.88 31.73
C SER A 310 -10.77 -19.25 30.90
N THR A 311 -11.95 -18.84 31.37
CA THR A 311 -13.23 -18.86 30.63
C THR A 311 -13.80 -17.46 30.41
N ARG A 312 -12.99 -16.43 30.67
CA ARG A 312 -13.34 -15.00 30.55
C ARG A 312 -12.20 -14.16 29.96
N PRO A 313 -11.53 -14.63 28.89
CA PRO A 313 -10.45 -13.87 28.28
C PRO A 313 -10.99 -12.64 27.54
N TYR A 314 -10.12 -11.66 27.39
CA TYR A 314 -10.26 -10.61 26.39
C TYR A 314 -9.41 -10.97 25.17
N LEU A 315 -10.01 -10.97 23.99
CA LEU A 315 -9.35 -11.29 22.73
C LEU A 315 -9.02 -9.97 22.05
N LEU A 316 -7.74 -9.75 21.77
CA LEU A 316 -7.25 -8.61 21.02
C LEU A 316 -6.98 -9.03 19.58
N PHE A 317 -7.65 -8.35 18.66
CA PHE A 317 -7.51 -8.47 17.22
C PHE A 317 -6.79 -7.23 16.69
N GLU A 318 -5.65 -7.45 16.06
CA GLU A 318 -4.80 -6.42 15.48
C GLU A 318 -4.26 -6.96 14.17
N ALA A 319 -5.10 -6.98 13.15
CA ALA A 319 -4.71 -7.56 11.87
C ALA A 319 -3.53 -6.77 11.29
N PRO A 320 -2.50 -7.45 10.75
CA PRO A 320 -2.42 -8.88 10.43
C PRO A 320 -1.76 -9.78 11.50
N LEU A 321 -1.56 -9.30 12.73
CA LEU A 321 -0.94 -10.07 13.81
C LEU A 321 -1.85 -11.19 14.35
N PRO A 322 -1.28 -12.23 14.98
CA PRO A 322 -2.06 -13.26 15.65
C PRO A 322 -2.94 -12.68 16.77
N VAL A 323 -4.11 -13.30 16.98
CA VAL A 323 -4.99 -12.96 18.10
C VAL A 323 -4.23 -13.13 19.42
N ARG A 324 -4.27 -12.11 20.27
CA ARG A 324 -3.71 -12.17 21.63
C ARG A 324 -4.82 -12.40 22.64
N TYR A 325 -4.58 -13.33 23.56
CA TYR A 325 -5.53 -13.71 24.60
C TYR A 325 -5.06 -13.10 25.91
N TYR A 326 -5.76 -12.07 26.36
CA TYR A 326 -5.50 -11.36 27.59
C TYR A 326 -6.34 -11.98 28.71
N LEU A 327 -5.67 -12.66 29.62
CA LEU A 327 -6.27 -13.36 30.73
C LEU A 327 -6.28 -12.47 31.98
N PRO A 328 -7.33 -12.54 32.82
CA PRO A 328 -7.26 -11.97 34.17
C PRO A 328 -6.04 -12.53 34.92
N PRO A 329 -5.31 -11.74 35.73
CA PRO A 329 -4.17 -12.22 36.51
C PRO A 329 -4.51 -13.41 37.41
N GLU A 330 -5.72 -13.44 37.95
CA GLU A 330 -6.19 -14.52 38.83
C GLU A 330 -6.47 -15.85 38.10
N ASP A 331 -6.44 -15.84 36.77
CA ASP A 331 -6.55 -17.05 35.93
C ASP A 331 -5.14 -17.58 35.53
N VAL A 332 -4.06 -16.92 35.97
CA VAL A 332 -2.67 -17.34 35.81
C VAL A 332 -2.21 -18.09 37.07
N SER A 333 -1.54 -19.23 36.90
CA SER A 333 -1.07 -20.07 38.00
C SER A 333 -0.12 -19.30 38.93
N ASP A 334 -0.34 -19.41 40.25
CA ASP A 334 0.47 -18.72 41.24
C ASP A 334 1.94 -19.17 41.20
N GLY A 335 2.87 -18.21 41.29
CA GLY A 335 4.29 -18.47 41.43
C GLY A 335 5.02 -18.92 40.15
N VAL A 336 4.32 -19.08 39.02
CA VAL A 336 4.95 -19.47 37.75
C VAL A 336 5.69 -18.30 37.08
N LEU A 337 5.13 -17.08 37.15
CA LEU A 337 5.70 -15.90 36.50
C LEU A 337 6.54 -15.05 37.45
N GLN A 338 7.73 -14.63 36.97
CA GLN A 338 8.62 -13.69 37.64
C GLN A 338 8.67 -12.38 36.87
N GLN A 339 8.66 -11.25 37.58
CA GLN A 339 8.66 -9.95 36.91
C GLN A 339 10.01 -9.69 36.22
N SER A 340 9.96 -9.35 34.94
CA SER A 340 11.14 -8.93 34.18
C SER A 340 11.35 -7.41 34.29
N PRO A 341 12.61 -6.93 34.25
CA PRO A 341 12.91 -5.50 34.12
C PRO A 341 12.56 -4.95 32.72
N THR A 342 12.35 -5.80 31.72
CA THR A 342 12.09 -5.38 30.33
C THR A 342 10.82 -4.53 30.24
N ARG A 343 10.91 -3.43 29.50
CA ARG A 343 9.80 -2.55 29.13
C ARG A 343 9.89 -2.22 27.66
N THR A 344 8.76 -2.17 26.98
CA THR A 344 8.67 -1.73 25.57
C THR A 344 7.52 -0.74 25.43
N LEU A 345 7.59 0.11 24.40
CA LEU A 345 6.54 1.07 24.06
C LEU A 345 5.84 0.65 22.77
N CYS A 346 4.51 0.69 22.80
CA CYS A 346 3.67 0.54 21.63
C CYS A 346 2.89 1.84 21.42
N ALA A 347 2.91 2.38 20.19
CA ALA A 347 2.23 3.63 19.85
C ALA A 347 0.72 3.61 20.14
N TYR A 348 0.12 2.42 20.13
CA TYR A 348 -1.34 2.22 20.28
C TYR A 348 -1.77 1.67 21.64
N LYS A 349 -0.88 0.99 22.36
CA LYS A 349 -1.24 0.27 23.60
C LYS A 349 -0.58 0.87 24.85
N GLY A 350 0.49 1.65 24.70
CA GLY A 350 1.23 2.19 25.83
C GLY A 350 2.48 1.37 26.17
N GLN A 351 2.88 1.40 27.44
CA GLN A 351 4.06 0.69 27.92
C GLN A 351 3.73 -0.73 28.37
N ALA A 352 4.38 -1.73 27.76
CA ALA A 352 4.29 -3.12 28.20
C ALA A 352 5.30 -3.41 29.31
N SER A 353 4.88 -4.19 30.31
CA SER A 353 5.73 -4.81 31.32
C SER A 353 5.77 -6.32 31.10
N TYR A 354 6.93 -6.93 31.23
CA TYR A 354 7.13 -8.34 30.90
C TYR A 354 7.29 -9.23 32.13
N TRP A 355 7.04 -10.52 31.93
CA TRP A 355 7.20 -11.59 32.89
C TRP A 355 7.99 -12.74 32.25
N SER A 356 8.90 -13.34 33.02
CA SER A 356 9.70 -14.51 32.64
C SER A 356 9.22 -15.75 33.41
N LEU A 357 9.56 -16.94 32.91
CA LEU A 357 9.30 -18.23 33.54
C LEU A 357 10.55 -19.09 33.40
N GLU A 358 11.22 -19.44 34.51
CA GLU A 358 12.45 -20.25 34.48
C GLU A 358 13.47 -19.71 33.45
N ASP A 359 13.83 -20.51 32.44
CA ASP A 359 14.75 -20.16 31.35
C ASP A 359 14.05 -19.45 30.16
N GLU A 360 12.77 -19.09 30.31
CA GLU A 360 11.98 -18.35 29.32
C GLU A 360 11.87 -16.87 29.68
N ASP A 361 12.81 -16.08 29.17
CA ASP A 361 12.78 -14.64 29.33
C ASP A 361 11.58 -14.01 28.61
N ASP A 362 10.90 -13.06 29.26
CA ASP A 362 9.86 -12.21 28.65
C ASP A 362 8.77 -13.03 27.92
N ILE A 363 8.35 -14.17 28.48
CA ILE A 363 7.36 -15.08 27.87
C ILE A 363 5.93 -14.50 27.86
N ALA A 364 5.64 -13.59 28.80
CA ALA A 364 4.35 -12.94 28.92
C ALA A 364 4.51 -11.44 29.15
N TRP A 365 3.46 -10.67 28.88
CA TRP A 365 3.42 -9.23 29.14
C TRP A 365 2.07 -8.77 29.65
N THR A 366 2.06 -7.55 30.19
CA THR A 366 0.87 -6.85 30.64
C THR A 366 0.99 -5.35 30.36
N TYR A 367 -0.14 -4.69 30.13
CA TYR A 367 -0.23 -3.24 30.09
C TYR A 367 -0.87 -2.75 31.38
N ARG A 368 -0.11 -2.09 32.25
CA ARG A 368 -0.61 -1.60 33.55
C ARG A 368 -1.41 -0.30 33.40
N GLU A 369 -0.93 0.56 32.52
CA GLU A 369 -1.52 1.86 32.20
C GLU A 369 -1.63 1.95 30.67
N PRO A 370 -2.53 1.17 30.04
CA PRO A 370 -2.68 1.19 28.60
C PRO A 370 -3.25 2.53 28.11
N LEU A 371 -3.01 2.82 26.83
CA LEU A 371 -3.68 3.92 26.12
C LEU A 371 -5.17 3.62 25.94
N ARG A 372 -5.96 4.65 25.60
CA ARG A 372 -7.43 4.57 25.56
C ARG A 372 -7.96 3.43 24.69
N GLU A 373 -7.33 3.15 23.55
CA GLU A 373 -7.72 2.09 22.63
C GLU A 373 -7.51 0.68 23.20
N ALA A 374 -6.66 0.56 24.21
CA ALA A 374 -6.30 -0.70 24.86
C ALA A 374 -6.75 -0.78 26.32
N ALA A 375 -7.65 0.11 26.76
CA ALA A 375 -8.10 0.19 28.16
C ALA A 375 -8.65 -1.14 28.72
N GLU A 376 -9.34 -1.92 27.89
CA GLU A 376 -9.95 -3.21 28.29
C GLU A 376 -8.93 -4.28 28.70
N VAL A 377 -7.66 -4.15 28.29
CA VAL A 377 -6.59 -5.10 28.66
C VAL A 377 -5.74 -4.63 29.84
N THR A 378 -6.19 -3.58 30.55
CA THR A 378 -5.53 -3.09 31.78
C THR A 378 -5.26 -4.22 32.76
N ASN A 379 -3.99 -4.36 33.16
CA ASN A 379 -3.46 -5.38 34.07
C ASN A 379 -3.71 -6.84 33.65
N ARG A 380 -4.24 -7.12 32.46
CA ARG A 380 -4.39 -8.49 31.96
C ARG A 380 -3.06 -9.02 31.45
N ILE A 381 -2.91 -10.33 31.47
CA ILE A 381 -1.67 -11.02 31.08
C ILE A 381 -1.90 -11.73 29.74
N ALA A 382 -1.03 -11.48 28.78
CA ALA A 382 -0.97 -12.22 27.52
C ALA A 382 0.38 -12.93 27.41
N PHE A 383 0.38 -14.11 26.81
CA PHE A 383 1.57 -14.91 26.52
C PHE A 383 1.91 -14.81 25.04
N PHE A 384 3.19 -14.96 24.70
CA PHE A 384 3.59 -15.09 23.29
C PHE A 384 3.14 -16.47 22.78
N ASN A 385 2.03 -16.49 22.03
CA ASN A 385 1.48 -17.70 21.37
C ASN A 385 2.55 -18.50 20.60
N GLU A 386 3.58 -17.82 20.11
CA GLU A 386 4.73 -18.37 19.41
C GLU A 386 5.59 -19.30 20.28
N ARG A 387 5.53 -19.13 21.60
CA ARG A 387 6.42 -19.74 22.59
C ARG A 387 5.68 -20.69 23.53
N VAL A 388 4.37 -20.58 23.63
CA VAL A 388 3.51 -21.43 24.48
C VAL A 388 2.60 -22.33 23.65
N ASP A 389 2.04 -23.35 24.29
CA ASP A 389 0.97 -24.17 23.75
C ASP A 389 -0.38 -23.59 24.15
N LEU A 390 -1.13 -23.12 23.16
CA LEU A 390 -2.42 -22.49 23.37
C LEU A 390 -3.55 -23.44 22.97
N VAL A 391 -4.46 -23.73 23.90
CA VAL A 391 -5.66 -24.54 23.66
C VAL A 391 -6.88 -23.66 23.84
N VAL A 392 -7.72 -23.57 22.80
CA VAL A 392 -8.97 -22.79 22.81
C VAL A 392 -10.15 -23.71 22.53
N ASP A 393 -11.12 -23.77 23.44
CA ASP A 393 -12.28 -24.66 23.43
C ASP A 393 -11.89 -26.14 23.20
N GLY A 394 -10.83 -26.58 23.88
CA GLY A 394 -10.29 -27.94 23.75
C GLY A 394 -9.51 -28.20 22.46
N ARG A 395 -9.42 -27.23 21.54
CA ARG A 395 -8.59 -27.33 20.34
C ARG A 395 -7.25 -26.65 20.54
N ARG A 396 -6.16 -27.41 20.42
CA ARG A 396 -4.80 -26.84 20.36
C ARG A 396 -4.63 -26.05 19.07
N LEU A 397 -4.11 -24.84 19.19
CA LEU A 397 -3.80 -23.97 18.06
C LEU A 397 -2.32 -24.12 17.67
N ASP A 398 -2.03 -23.91 16.39
CA ASP A 398 -0.66 -23.88 15.89
C ASP A 398 0.04 -22.61 16.40
N ARG A 399 1.35 -22.73 16.68
CA ARG A 399 2.18 -21.58 17.06
C ARG A 399 2.40 -20.71 15.83
N PRO A 400 2.02 -19.42 15.86
CA PRO A 400 2.24 -18.54 14.72
C PRO A 400 3.75 -18.29 14.50
N VAL A 401 4.12 -17.95 13.27
CA VAL A 401 5.45 -17.45 12.92
C VAL A 401 5.39 -15.92 12.85
N THR A 402 6.07 -15.26 13.77
CA THR A 402 6.14 -13.80 13.87
C THR A 402 7.54 -13.37 14.27
N PRO A 403 7.84 -12.06 14.35
CA PRO A 403 9.14 -11.58 14.83
C PRO A 403 9.48 -12.00 16.26
N TRP A 404 8.50 -12.44 17.05
CA TRP A 404 8.67 -12.92 18.42
C TRP A 404 8.80 -14.45 18.53
N SER A 405 8.76 -15.16 17.40
CA SER A 405 9.09 -16.59 17.36
C SER A 405 10.57 -16.81 17.67
N ARG A 406 10.88 -17.91 18.35
CA ARG A 406 12.28 -18.35 18.50
C ARG A 406 12.87 -18.65 17.11
N ARG A 407 14.09 -18.17 16.89
CA ARG A 407 14.85 -18.48 15.68
C ARG A 407 15.42 -19.89 15.71
#